data_AF-A0A0C2W9W2-F1
#
_entry.id   AF-A0A0C2W9W2-F1
#
_cell.length_a   1.000
_cell.length_b   1.000
_cell.length_c   1.000
_cell.angle_alpha   90.00
_cell.angle_beta   90.00
_cell.angle_gamma   90.00
#
_symmetry.space_group_name_H-M   'P 1'
#
loop_
_entity.id
_entity.type
_entity.pdbx_description
1 polymer ?
#
loop_
_entity_poly.entity_id
_entity_poly.type
_entity_poly.pdbx_seq_one_letter_code
_entity_poly.pdbx_strand_id
1 'polypeptide(L)'
;MRLKKKIKYVLYALVTGVLILLFNLFFQVPDHQTRSVKKYLETNVAWNNQGGVITDGYKIYGGKDGELYVWYTFEEWNREKQQIDSGASLPLVILLDEENKAAGHKRPADGASYEESVKDLFPFYVRARMNHDTAPASIRQMISAQQEKLPPEEEENTEE
;
A
#
# COMPACT_ATOMS: atom_id res chain seq x y z
N MET A 1 -48.72 -2.25 21.23
CA MET A 1 -47.36 -2.19 21.84
C MET A 1 -46.22 -2.51 20.84
N ARG A 2 -46.26 -2.05 19.57
CA ARG A 2 -45.25 -2.36 18.52
C ARG A 2 -44.35 -1.18 18.10
N LEU A 3 -44.68 0.06 18.50
CA LEU A 3 -43.95 1.27 18.09
C LEU A 3 -42.53 1.37 18.69
N LYS A 4 -42.32 0.87 19.92
CA LYS A 4 -41.04 1.00 20.63
C LYS A 4 -39.89 0.20 19.99
N LYS A 5 -40.18 -0.83 19.18
CA LYS A 5 -39.14 -1.64 18.53
C LYS A 5 -38.55 -0.94 17.29
N LYS A 6 -39.37 -0.29 16.46
CA LYS A 6 -38.90 0.39 15.24
C LYS A 6 -37.96 1.57 15.55
N ILE A 7 -38.27 2.34 16.59
CA ILE A 7 -37.44 3.47 17.04
C ILE A 7 -36.05 3.00 17.49
N LYS A 8 -35.95 1.84 18.16
CA LYS A 8 -34.66 1.26 18.57
C LYS A 8 -33.79 0.89 17.37
N TYR A 9 -34.36 0.29 16.33
CA TYR A 9 -33.59 -0.08 15.13
C TYR A 9 -33.08 1.14 14.35
N VAL A 10 -33.88 2.20 14.25
CA VAL A 10 -33.43 3.46 13.65
C VAL A 10 -32.30 4.08 14.47
N LEU A 11 -32.40 4.06 15.80
CA LEU A 11 -31.35 4.56 16.69
C LEU A 11 -30.06 3.73 16.57
N TYR A 12 -30.15 2.39 16.51
CA TYR A 12 -28.98 1.53 16.27
C TYR A 12 -28.35 1.81 14.91
N ALA A 13 -29.14 1.94 13.84
CA ALA A 13 -28.61 2.26 12.51
C ALA A 13 -27.88 3.61 12.49
N LEU A 14 -28.43 4.63 13.16
CA LEU A 14 -27.80 5.95 13.29
C LEU A 14 -26.49 5.89 14.08
N VAL A 15 -26.46 5.21 15.22
CA VAL A 15 -25.25 5.03 16.04
C VAL A 15 -24.18 4.26 15.26
N THR A 16 -24.57 3.23 14.52
CA THR A 16 -23.64 2.45 13.69
C THR A 16 -23.07 3.30 12.54
N GLY A 17 -23.90 4.10 11.88
CA GLY A 17 -23.46 5.02 10.83
C GLY A 17 -22.49 6.09 11.35
N VAL A 18 -22.75 6.65 12.54
CA VAL A 18 -21.86 7.60 13.20
C VAL A 18 -20.54 6.95 13.60
N LEU A 19 -20.56 5.72 14.13
CA LEU A 19 -19.36 4.96 14.44
C LEU A 19 -18.50 4.68 13.20
N ILE A 20 -19.12 4.32 12.07
CA ILE A 20 -18.42 4.10 10.80
C ILE A 20 -17.78 5.41 10.28
N LEU A 21 -18.49 6.54 10.38
CA LEU A 21 -17.97 7.85 9.99
C LEU A 21 -16.78 8.28 10.87
N LEU A 22 -16.90 8.14 12.19
CA LEU A 22 -15.81 8.44 13.12
C LEU A 22 -14.60 7.53 12.87
N PHE A 23 -14.83 6.24 12.60
CA PHE A 23 -13.76 5.31 12.28
C PHE A 23 -12.97 5.74 11.04
N ASN A 24 -13.63 6.26 9.99
CA ASN A 24 -12.93 6.73 8.79
C ASN A 24 -12.10 8.02 9.01
N LEU A 25 -12.52 8.90 9.93
CA LEU A 25 -11.79 10.13 10.24
C LEU A 25 -10.47 9.87 10.98
N PHE A 26 -10.36 8.79 11.76
CA PHE A 26 -9.13 8.44 12.47
C PHE A 26 -8.01 7.85 11.58
N PHE A 27 -8.28 7.55 10.31
CA PHE A 27 -7.31 6.90 9.41
C PHE A 27 -6.82 7.77 8.24
N GLN A 28 -7.04 9.09 8.27
CA GLN A 28 -6.43 9.98 7.27
C GLN A 28 -4.93 10.14 7.53
N VAL A 29 -4.11 9.50 6.70
CA VAL A 29 -2.66 9.70 6.67
C VAL A 29 -2.37 11.06 6.02
N PRO A 30 -1.67 11.98 6.70
CA PRO A 30 -1.31 13.28 6.13
C PRO A 30 -0.48 13.19 4.83
N ASP A 31 -0.71 14.11 3.89
CA ASP A 31 -0.05 14.12 2.56
C ASP A 31 1.49 14.14 2.62
N HIS A 32 2.07 14.81 3.63
CA HIS A 32 3.53 14.86 3.79
C HIS A 32 4.13 13.48 4.13
N GLN A 33 3.40 12.66 4.90
CA GLN A 33 3.81 11.29 5.22
C GLN A 33 3.78 10.43 3.96
N THR A 34 2.75 10.59 3.13
CA THR A 34 2.59 9.90 1.83
C THR A 34 3.78 10.15 0.89
N ARG A 35 4.26 11.39 0.76
CA ARG A 35 5.44 11.69 -0.08
C ARG A 35 6.73 11.10 0.48
N SER A 36 6.92 11.20 1.79
CA SER A 36 8.10 10.64 2.46
C SER A 36 8.15 9.12 2.32
N VAL A 37 7.01 8.44 2.51
CA VAL A 37 6.87 6.99 2.34
C VAL A 37 7.17 6.59 0.90
N LYS A 38 6.59 7.26 -0.11
CA LYS A 38 6.85 6.97 -1.52
C LYS A 38 8.35 7.00 -1.82
N LYS A 39 9.02 8.11 -1.48
CA LYS A 39 10.46 8.28 -1.71
C LYS A 39 11.28 7.23 -0.95
N TYR A 40 10.89 6.89 0.27
CA TYR A 40 11.60 5.87 1.05
C TYR A 40 11.50 4.49 0.40
N LEU A 41 10.30 4.09 -0.06
CA LEU A 41 10.05 2.81 -0.72
C LEU A 41 10.86 2.68 -2.02
N GLU A 42 10.83 3.70 -2.87
CA GLU A 42 11.59 3.74 -4.13
C GLU A 42 13.10 3.61 -3.90
N THR A 43 13.63 4.25 -2.87
CA THR A 43 15.09 4.29 -2.62
C THR A 43 15.61 3.09 -1.83
N ASN A 44 14.83 2.56 -0.87
CA ASN A 44 15.33 1.60 0.12
C ASN A 44 14.70 0.21 0.01
N VAL A 45 13.61 0.06 -0.74
CA VAL A 45 12.89 -1.21 -0.85
C VAL A 45 12.85 -1.71 -2.28
N ALA A 46 12.56 -0.85 -3.25
CA ALA A 46 12.65 -1.23 -4.66
C ALA A 46 14.11 -1.47 -5.06
N TRP A 47 14.32 -2.45 -5.93
CA TRP A 47 15.63 -2.73 -6.51
C TRP A 47 15.51 -2.87 -8.02
N ASN A 48 16.62 -2.62 -8.71
CA ASN A 48 16.75 -2.71 -10.16
C ASN A 48 17.89 -3.69 -10.46
N ASN A 49 17.58 -4.78 -11.18
CA ASN A 49 18.54 -5.86 -11.42
C ASN A 49 19.07 -5.91 -12.86
N GLN A 50 18.27 -5.49 -13.84
CA GLN A 50 18.50 -5.64 -15.28
C GLN A 50 18.61 -4.29 -16.00
N GLY A 51 18.49 -3.16 -15.27
CA GLY A 51 18.56 -1.82 -15.83
C GLY A 51 17.22 -1.29 -16.36
N GLY A 52 16.11 -1.95 -16.07
CA GLY A 52 14.76 -1.51 -16.47
C GLY A 52 14.27 -0.29 -15.68
N VAL A 53 13.07 0.20 -16.00
CA VAL A 53 12.42 1.27 -15.25
C VAL A 53 11.58 0.68 -14.12
N ILE A 54 11.78 1.16 -12.90
CA ILE A 54 10.93 0.76 -11.77
C ILE A 54 9.57 1.44 -11.88
N THR A 55 8.52 0.63 -11.92
CA THR A 55 7.12 1.05 -11.82
C THR A 55 6.55 0.48 -10.53
N ASP A 56 5.87 1.31 -9.73
CA ASP A 56 5.54 0.93 -8.36
C ASP A 56 4.19 1.45 -7.86
N GLY A 57 3.77 0.94 -6.72
CA GLY A 57 2.59 1.42 -6.04
C GLY A 57 2.45 0.83 -4.65
N TYR A 58 1.82 1.60 -3.76
CA TYR A 58 1.54 1.13 -2.41
C TYR A 58 0.13 1.48 -1.94
N LYS A 59 -0.32 0.74 -0.93
CA LYS A 59 -1.57 1.00 -0.21
C LYS A 59 -1.31 0.97 1.28
N ILE A 60 -1.76 2.02 1.97
CA ILE A 60 -1.73 2.07 3.43
C ILE A 60 -3.02 1.46 3.99
N TYR A 61 -2.89 0.54 4.94
CA TYR A 61 -4.00 -0.12 5.64
C TYR A 61 -4.29 0.48 7.01
N GLY A 62 -3.33 1.23 7.56
CA GLY A 62 -3.49 2.00 8.78
C GLY A 62 -2.14 2.43 9.32
N GLY A 63 -2.16 3.06 10.49
CA GLY A 63 -0.97 3.37 11.25
C GLY A 63 -1.27 3.35 12.74
N LYS A 64 -0.22 3.22 13.54
CA LYS A 64 -0.26 3.27 15.00
C LYS A 64 1.14 3.52 15.54
N ASP A 65 1.26 4.39 16.55
CA ASP A 65 2.48 4.58 17.36
C ASP A 65 3.78 4.72 16.52
N GLY A 66 3.78 5.60 15.52
CA GLY A 66 4.95 5.81 14.66
C GLY A 66 5.16 4.71 13.61
N GLU A 67 4.21 3.79 13.42
CA GLU A 67 4.25 2.79 12.36
C GLU A 67 3.14 3.03 11.33
N LEU A 68 3.44 2.80 10.05
CA LEU A 68 2.47 2.68 8.97
C LEU A 68 2.48 1.26 8.42
N TYR A 69 1.31 0.68 8.23
CA TYR A 69 1.15 -0.66 7.68
C TYR A 69 0.80 -0.57 6.21
N VAL A 70 1.70 -1.02 5.36
CA VAL A 70 1.68 -0.77 3.92
C VAL A 70 1.74 -2.10 3.17
N TRP A 71 1.06 -2.18 2.03
CA TRP A 71 1.38 -3.16 1.00
C TRP A 71 2.06 -2.44 -0.14
N TYR A 72 3.28 -2.83 -0.47
CA TYR A 72 4.07 -2.24 -1.54
C TYR A 72 4.26 -3.25 -2.67
N THR A 73 4.22 -2.78 -3.90
CA THR A 73 4.55 -3.58 -5.07
C THR A 73 5.36 -2.72 -6.01
N PHE A 74 6.42 -3.29 -6.56
CA PHE A 74 7.19 -2.68 -7.61
C PHE A 74 7.60 -3.74 -8.64
N GLU A 75 7.74 -3.29 -9.87
CA GLU A 75 8.08 -4.08 -11.04
C GLU A 75 9.14 -3.35 -11.83
N GLU A 76 10.22 -4.05 -12.16
CA GLU A 76 11.21 -3.62 -13.12
C GLU A 76 10.68 -3.90 -14.53
N TRP A 77 10.29 -2.82 -15.20
CA TRP A 77 9.73 -2.84 -16.54
C TRP A 77 10.82 -2.66 -17.58
N ASN A 78 10.95 -3.66 -18.45
CA ASN A 78 11.80 -3.60 -19.63
C ASN A 78 11.04 -2.88 -20.75
N ARG A 79 11.49 -1.67 -21.09
CA ARG A 79 10.83 -0.84 -22.11
C ARG A 79 11.01 -1.40 -23.51
N GLU A 80 12.16 -1.98 -23.84
CA GLU A 80 12.40 -2.55 -25.17
C GLU A 80 11.52 -3.78 -25.43
N LYS A 81 11.49 -4.70 -24.45
CA LYS A 81 10.75 -5.97 -24.56
C LYS A 81 9.28 -5.85 -24.14
N GLN A 82 8.89 -4.72 -23.54
CA GLN A 82 7.56 -4.47 -23.01
C GLN A 82 7.11 -5.59 -22.05
N GLN A 83 7.98 -5.94 -21.10
CA GLN A 83 7.72 -7.02 -20.13
C GLN A 83 8.28 -6.68 -18.74
N ILE A 84 7.80 -7.41 -17.74
CA ILE A 84 8.33 -7.35 -16.36
C ILE A 84 9.54 -8.29 -16.26
N ASP A 85 10.71 -7.75 -15.97
CA ASP A 85 11.94 -8.54 -15.81
C ASP A 85 12.14 -8.99 -14.35
N SER A 86 11.75 -8.17 -13.38
CA SER A 86 11.82 -8.51 -11.96
C SER A 86 10.80 -7.71 -11.14
N GLY A 87 10.57 -8.09 -9.88
CA GLY A 87 9.66 -7.34 -9.02
C GLY A 87 9.37 -8.05 -7.71
N ALA A 88 8.65 -7.37 -6.82
CA ALA A 88 8.16 -7.95 -5.58
C ALA A 88 6.86 -7.30 -5.13
N SER A 89 6.05 -8.07 -4.39
CA SER A 89 4.81 -7.60 -3.78
C SER A 89 4.79 -8.06 -2.33
N LEU A 90 4.91 -7.11 -1.40
CA LEU A 90 5.19 -7.43 0.00
C LEU A 90 4.40 -6.51 0.94
N PRO A 91 3.88 -7.06 2.05
CA PRO A 91 3.45 -6.24 3.17
C PRO A 91 4.66 -5.74 3.96
N LEU A 92 4.63 -4.47 4.37
CA LEU A 92 5.69 -3.78 5.08
C LEU A 92 5.13 -2.98 6.26
N VAL A 93 5.91 -2.90 7.33
CA VAL A 93 5.71 -1.92 8.40
C VAL A 93 6.73 -0.81 8.19
N ILE A 94 6.29 0.40 7.86
CA ILE A 94 7.16 1.56 7.74
C ILE A 94 7.27 2.23 9.11
N LEU A 95 8.51 2.44 9.55
CA LEU A 95 8.82 3.12 10.79
C LEU A 95 8.98 4.62 10.51
N LEU A 96 8.23 5.42 11.24
CA LEU A 96 8.26 6.88 11.18
C LEU A 96 9.17 7.46 12.27
N ASP A 97 9.85 8.55 11.93
CA ASP A 97 10.56 9.37 12.90
C ASP A 97 9.62 10.34 13.66
N GLU A 98 10.20 11.18 14.53
CA GLU A 98 9.47 12.18 15.32
C GLU A 98 8.78 13.25 14.45
N GLU A 99 9.25 13.46 13.22
CA GLU A 99 8.64 14.35 12.22
C GLU A 99 7.61 13.63 11.34
N ASN A 100 7.28 12.38 11.67
CA ASN A 100 6.43 11.47 10.91
C ASN A 100 6.91 11.17 9.48
N LYS A 101 8.23 11.18 9.25
CA LYS A 101 8.84 10.78 7.98
C LYS A 101 9.30 9.34 8.04
N ALA A 102 9.22 8.64 6.92
CA ALA A 102 9.69 7.27 6.80
C ALA A 102 11.21 7.20 7.01
N ALA A 103 11.62 6.47 8.04
CA ALA A 103 13.02 6.32 8.44
C ALA A 103 13.49 4.85 8.42
N GLY A 104 12.57 3.90 8.44
CA GLY A 104 12.89 2.47 8.50
C GLY A 104 11.75 1.60 7.96
N HIS A 105 12.01 0.31 7.81
CA HIS A 105 10.96 -0.66 7.55
C HIS A 105 11.23 -2.02 8.21
N LYS A 106 10.16 -2.77 8.46
CA LYS A 106 10.16 -4.19 8.81
C LYS A 106 9.39 -4.94 7.73
N ARG A 107 9.85 -6.15 7.41
CA ARG A 107 9.15 -7.09 6.51
C ARG A 107 8.91 -8.41 7.23
N PRO A 108 7.85 -9.15 6.90
CA PRO A 108 7.71 -10.51 7.38
C PRO A 108 8.90 -11.38 7.01
N ALA A 109 9.15 -12.41 7.82
CA ALA A 109 10.06 -13.48 7.45
C ALA A 109 9.55 -14.21 6.19
N ASP A 110 10.47 -14.78 5.42
CA ASP A 110 10.13 -15.52 4.21
C ASP A 110 9.80 -17.00 4.51
N GLY A 111 9.15 -17.67 3.57
CA GLY A 111 8.93 -19.11 3.60
C GLY A 111 7.98 -19.57 4.71
N ALA A 112 8.34 -20.64 5.42
CA ALA A 112 7.45 -21.30 6.38
C ALA A 112 7.05 -20.41 7.58
N SER A 113 7.86 -19.39 7.89
CA SER A 113 7.60 -18.45 8.99
C SER A 113 6.80 -17.22 8.57
N TYR A 114 6.41 -17.11 7.29
CA TYR A 114 5.73 -15.92 6.76
C TYR A 114 4.42 -15.63 7.47
N GLU A 115 3.53 -16.61 7.59
CA GLU A 115 2.21 -16.40 8.19
C GLU A 115 2.27 -15.95 9.65
N GLU A 116 3.21 -16.51 10.42
CA GLU A 116 3.43 -16.15 11.82
C GLU A 116 4.02 -14.74 11.92
N SER A 117 5.02 -14.43 11.10
CA SER A 117 5.63 -13.10 11.08
C SER A 117 4.66 -11.99 10.65
N VAL A 118 3.72 -12.28 9.72
CA VAL A 118 2.62 -11.36 9.40
C VAL A 118 1.72 -11.14 10.61
N LYS A 119 1.43 -12.17 11.40
CA LYS A 119 0.60 -12.04 12.62
C LYS A 119 1.30 -11.24 13.72
N ASP A 120 2.62 -11.31 13.78
CA ASP A 120 3.40 -10.57 14.78
C ASP A 120 3.57 -9.10 14.41
N LEU A 121 3.85 -8.82 13.14
CA LEU A 121 4.13 -7.46 12.66
C LEU A 121 2.88 -6.60 12.44
N PHE A 122 1.78 -7.20 11.98
CA PHE A 122 0.60 -6.45 11.55
C PHE A 122 -0.54 -6.68 12.53
N PRO A 123 -1.12 -5.66 13.17
CA PRO A 123 -2.21 -5.87 14.13
C PRO A 123 -3.48 -6.38 13.45
N PHE A 124 -4.36 -7.05 14.22
CA PHE A 124 -5.57 -7.71 13.68
C PHE A 124 -6.45 -6.78 12.82
N TYR A 125 -6.67 -5.54 13.25
CA TYR A 125 -7.50 -4.57 12.52
C TYR A 125 -6.91 -4.19 11.15
N VAL A 126 -5.60 -4.37 10.95
CA VAL A 126 -4.92 -4.20 9.68
C VAL A 126 -5.05 -5.48 8.85
N ARG A 127 -4.69 -6.63 9.44
CA ARG A 127 -4.76 -7.95 8.77
C ARG A 127 -6.14 -8.28 8.23
N ALA A 128 -7.21 -7.90 8.95
CA ALA A 128 -8.59 -8.11 8.53
C ALA A 128 -8.99 -7.34 7.26
N ARG A 129 -8.20 -6.33 6.86
CA ARG A 129 -8.43 -5.52 5.64
C ARG A 129 -7.38 -5.78 4.57
N MET A 130 -6.24 -6.37 4.93
CA MET A 130 -5.18 -6.72 4.00
C MET A 130 -5.63 -7.81 3.04
N ASN A 131 -5.06 -7.78 1.84
CA ASN A 131 -5.19 -8.89 0.94
C ASN A 131 -4.34 -10.06 1.47
N HIS A 132 -4.79 -11.29 1.26
CA HIS A 132 -4.07 -12.48 1.73
C HIS A 132 -3.10 -13.01 0.68
N ASP A 133 -3.53 -13.03 -0.59
CA ASP A 133 -2.81 -13.79 -1.62
C ASP A 133 -2.13 -12.91 -2.66
N THR A 134 -2.60 -11.68 -2.88
CA THR A 134 -2.13 -10.83 -3.98
C THR A 134 -2.22 -9.35 -3.67
N ALA A 135 -1.41 -8.54 -4.37
CA ALA A 135 -1.52 -7.09 -4.36
C ALA A 135 -2.97 -6.62 -4.63
N PRO A 136 -3.46 -5.59 -3.90
CA PRO A 136 -4.69 -4.90 -4.22
C PRO A 136 -4.79 -4.51 -5.70
N ALA A 137 -5.98 -4.64 -6.28
CA ALA A 137 -6.23 -4.23 -7.66
C ALA A 137 -5.85 -2.75 -7.91
N SER A 138 -6.02 -1.89 -6.89
CA SER A 138 -5.62 -0.48 -6.97
C SER A 138 -4.12 -0.31 -7.22
N ILE A 139 -3.27 -1.13 -6.60
CA ILE A 139 -1.82 -1.06 -6.81
C ILE A 139 -1.47 -1.52 -8.22
N ARG A 140 -2.06 -2.64 -8.67
CA ARG A 140 -1.87 -3.14 -10.03
C ARG A 140 -2.25 -2.12 -11.09
N GLN A 141 -3.41 -1.46 -10.92
CA GLN A 141 -3.84 -0.38 -11.82
C GLN A 141 -2.86 0.80 -11.85
N MET A 142 -2.30 1.19 -10.70
CA MET A 142 -1.29 2.26 -10.64
C MET A 142 -0.01 1.88 -11.39
N ILE A 143 0.45 0.64 -11.26
CA ILE A 143 1.64 0.14 -11.94
C ILE A 143 1.40 0.05 -13.46
N SER A 144 0.31 -0.57 -13.88
CA SER A 144 -0.04 -0.66 -15.31
C SER A 144 -0.17 0.73 -15.95
N ALA A 145 -0.80 1.69 -15.27
CA ALA A 145 -0.90 3.05 -15.76
C ALA A 145 0.45 3.80 -15.83
N GLN A 146 1.48 3.36 -15.12
CA GLN A 146 2.85 3.87 -15.29
C GLN A 146 3.51 3.20 -16.49
N GLN A 147 3.40 1.88 -16.62
CA GLN A 147 3.95 1.11 -17.74
C GLN A 147 3.39 1.57 -19.09
N GLU A 148 2.08 1.82 -19.17
CA GLU A 148 1.43 2.37 -20.37
C GLU A 148 1.99 3.75 -20.81
N LYS A 149 2.59 4.51 -19.88
CA LYS A 149 3.21 5.81 -20.16
C LYS A 149 4.68 5.72 -20.53
N LEU A 150 5.27 4.52 -20.49
CA LEU A 150 6.66 4.27 -20.81
C LEU A 150 6.75 3.62 -22.20
N PRO A 151 6.82 4.42 -23.29
CA PRO A 151 6.96 3.87 -24.63
C PRO A 151 8.25 3.06 -24.75
N PRO A 152 8.37 2.16 -25.75
CA PRO A 152 9.63 1.52 -26.10
C PRO A 152 10.76 2.55 -26.24
N GLU A 153 12.01 2.13 -26.00
CA GLU A 153 13.16 3.05 -25.95
C GLU A 153 13.49 3.77 -27.27
N GLU A 154 12.88 3.37 -28.39
CA GLU A 154 13.02 4.05 -29.67
C GLU A 154 11.70 4.64 -30.16
N GLU A 155 11.41 5.88 -29.73
CA GLU A 155 10.85 6.99 -30.53
C GLU A 155 11.26 8.35 -29.88
N GLU A 156 12.47 8.47 -29.33
CA GLU A 156 13.07 9.80 -29.14
C GLU A 156 13.61 10.23 -30.50
N ASN A 157 12.79 10.98 -31.25
CA ASN A 157 13.14 11.56 -32.53
C ASN A 157 14.53 12.20 -32.48
N THR A 158 15.47 11.58 -33.19
CA THR A 158 16.65 12.26 -33.72
C THR A 158 16.18 13.25 -34.78
N GLU A 159 15.67 14.40 -34.36
CA GLU A 159 15.60 15.59 -35.22
C GLU A 159 17.01 16.22 -35.23
N GLU A 160 17.84 15.75 -36.16
CA GLU A 160 18.97 16.54 -36.73
C GLU A 160 18.50 17.32 -37.97
#